data_AF-A0AAU7QNB2-F1
#
_entry.id   AF-A0AAU7QNB2-F1
#
_cell.length_a   1.000
_cell.length_b   1.000
_cell.length_c   1.000
_cell.angle_alpha   90.00
_cell.angle_beta   90.00
_cell.angle_gamma   90.00
#
_symmetry.space_group_name_H-M   'P 1'
#
loop_
_entity.id
_entity.type
_entity.pdbx_description
1 polymer ?
#
loop_
_entity_poly.entity_id
_entity_poly.type
_entity_poly.pdbx_seq_one_letter_code
_entity_poly.pdbx_strand_id
1 'polypeptide(L)'
;MKRCTTRSDLNQVRFRFDYECIGFGLDEIKSIIRENEIVSYSIPIGQSLTTTWNFRLNFRNLVCIEFFSRANAVSGWDETGSIVLRLADVAADDARSGVFETRLISGFNVDSVSLLVYQEDQINSECGMIFREKYGREMIVAAGVSPGSVSICADFSGDIFAPEHSLSKYCESHLFN
;
A
#
# COMPACT_ATOMS: atom_id res chain seq x y z
N MET A 1 -16.32 -6.47 7.38
CA MET A 1 -15.93 -5.47 6.35
C MET A 1 -17.11 -5.29 5.39
N LYS A 2 -17.49 -4.07 5.04
CA LYS A 2 -18.63 -3.80 4.15
C LYS A 2 -18.14 -3.82 2.69
N ARG A 3 -18.83 -4.52 1.79
CA ARG A 3 -18.51 -4.50 0.34
C ARG A 3 -18.93 -3.15 -0.24
N CYS A 4 -18.00 -2.47 -0.91
CA CYS A 4 -18.28 -1.20 -1.59
C CYS A 4 -18.89 -1.47 -2.96
N THR A 5 -20.01 -0.81 -3.26
CA THR A 5 -20.73 -0.93 -4.53
C THR A 5 -19.91 -0.28 -5.65
N THR A 6 -19.63 -1.00 -6.75
CA THR A 6 -18.93 -0.47 -7.92
C THR A 6 -19.86 0.17 -8.94
N ARG A 7 -19.49 1.40 -9.35
CA ARG A 7 -19.70 2.06 -10.66
C ARG A 7 -21.07 1.95 -11.34
N SER A 8 -21.90 3.00 -11.22
CA SER A 8 -22.66 3.54 -12.38
C SER A 8 -23.23 4.96 -12.20
N ASP A 9 -23.48 5.47 -11.00
CA ASP A 9 -24.32 6.69 -10.86
C ASP A 9 -23.76 7.77 -9.94
N LEU A 10 -22.69 8.49 -10.32
CA LEU A 10 -22.27 9.68 -9.57
C LEU A 10 -21.65 10.75 -10.50
N ASN A 11 -22.52 11.56 -11.10
CA ASN A 11 -22.16 12.90 -11.56
C ASN A 11 -22.16 13.82 -10.34
N GLN A 12 -21.03 14.52 -10.13
CA GLN A 12 -20.73 15.51 -9.08
C GLN A 12 -20.29 14.99 -7.69
N VAL A 13 -19.02 14.57 -7.58
CA VAL A 13 -18.22 14.76 -6.35
C VAL A 13 -16.80 15.19 -6.71
N ARG A 14 -16.32 16.25 -6.06
CA ARG A 14 -14.97 16.83 -6.15
C ARG A 14 -14.01 16.01 -5.25
N PHE A 15 -12.92 15.56 -5.85
CA PHE A 15 -11.74 14.85 -5.29
C PHE A 15 -11.81 13.33 -5.16
N ARG A 16 -10.91 12.66 -5.88
CA ARG A 16 -10.70 11.21 -5.90
C ARG A 16 -9.21 10.91 -6.02
N PHE A 17 -8.57 10.54 -4.93
CA PHE A 17 -7.19 10.08 -4.90
C PHE A 17 -7.16 8.71 -4.22
N ASP A 18 -7.48 7.67 -4.99
CA ASP A 18 -7.57 6.30 -4.47
C ASP A 18 -6.18 5.67 -4.31
N TYR A 19 -5.22 6.09 -5.13
CA TYR A 19 -3.80 5.72 -5.14
C TYR A 19 -3.12 6.48 -6.28
N GLU A 20 -1.80 6.66 -6.22
CA GLU A 20 -1.00 7.20 -7.33
C GLU A 20 0.03 6.16 -7.77
N CYS A 21 0.20 5.98 -9.09
CA CYS A 21 1.26 5.13 -9.64
C CYS A 21 2.29 6.04 -10.33
N ILE A 22 3.56 5.94 -9.93
CA ILE A 22 4.65 6.72 -10.53
C ILE A 22 5.47 5.82 -11.46
N GLY A 23 5.60 6.27 -12.71
CA GLY A 23 6.41 5.63 -13.75
C GLY A 23 5.69 4.54 -14.54
N PHE A 24 4.62 3.96 -13.99
CA PHE A 24 3.92 2.79 -14.56
C PHE A 24 2.41 2.90 -14.37
N GLY A 25 1.67 2.21 -15.22
CA GLY A 25 0.22 2.05 -15.09
C GLY A 25 -0.16 1.02 -14.03
N LEU A 26 -1.36 1.13 -13.49
CA LEU A 26 -1.89 0.16 -12.53
C LEU A 26 -1.89 -1.26 -13.11
N ASP A 27 -2.22 -1.43 -14.39
CA ASP A 27 -2.28 -2.76 -15.01
C ASP A 27 -0.91 -3.46 -15.06
N GLU A 28 0.17 -2.70 -15.22
CA GLU A 28 1.54 -3.23 -15.17
C GLU A 28 1.89 -3.68 -13.75
N ILE A 29 1.56 -2.86 -12.75
CA ILE A 29 1.71 -3.21 -11.32
C ILE A 29 0.93 -4.48 -11.00
N LYS A 30 -0.32 -4.60 -11.47
CA LYS A 30 -1.13 -5.82 -11.29
C LYS A 30 -0.47 -7.04 -11.93
N SER A 31 0.05 -6.91 -13.16
CA SER A 31 0.74 -8.00 -13.85
C SER A 31 1.95 -8.47 -13.06
N ILE A 32 2.78 -7.52 -12.59
CA ILE A 32 3.95 -7.81 -11.75
C ILE A 32 3.52 -8.57 -10.50
N ILE A 33 2.52 -8.06 -9.76
CA ILE A 33 2.12 -8.68 -8.50
C ILE A 33 1.55 -10.09 -8.72
N ARG A 34 0.75 -10.30 -9.77
CA ARG A 34 0.10 -11.60 -10.03
C ARG A 34 1.10 -12.68 -10.45
N GLU A 35 2.10 -12.31 -11.24
CA GLU A 35 3.02 -13.26 -11.85
C GLU A 35 4.24 -13.57 -10.97
N ASN A 36 4.35 -12.91 -9.81
CA ASN A 36 5.57 -12.98 -9.00
C ASN A 36 5.30 -13.20 -7.52
N GLU A 37 6.27 -13.84 -6.89
CA GLU A 37 6.30 -14.07 -5.45
C GLU A 37 7.03 -12.91 -4.75
N ILE A 38 6.45 -12.39 -3.68
CA ILE A 38 7.14 -11.47 -2.76
C ILE A 38 8.07 -12.32 -1.89
N VAL A 39 9.37 -12.02 -1.90
CA VAL A 39 10.40 -12.81 -1.20
C VAL A 39 11.06 -12.06 -0.04
N SER A 40 10.98 -10.74 -0.05
CA SER A 40 11.48 -9.90 1.05
C SER A 40 10.78 -8.56 1.06
N TYR A 41 10.96 -7.83 2.14
CA TYR A 41 10.65 -6.42 2.21
C TYR A 41 11.84 -5.62 2.70
N SER A 42 11.83 -4.31 2.44
CA SER A 42 12.83 -3.38 2.95
C SER A 42 12.19 -2.13 3.51
N ILE A 43 12.77 -1.60 4.58
CA ILE A 43 12.41 -0.31 5.18
C ILE A 43 13.69 0.47 5.51
N PRO A 44 13.64 1.80 5.66
CA PRO A 44 14.81 2.55 6.07
C PRO A 44 15.29 2.11 7.45
N ILE A 45 16.60 2.11 7.66
CA ILE A 45 17.24 1.74 8.92
C ILE A 45 16.69 2.60 10.06
N GLY A 46 16.33 1.94 11.17
CA GLY A 46 15.79 2.59 12.36
C GLY A 46 14.29 2.87 12.32
N GLN A 47 13.59 2.43 11.27
CA GLN A 47 12.12 2.48 11.19
C GLN A 47 11.49 1.12 11.52
N SER A 48 10.16 1.11 11.64
CA SER A 48 9.38 -0.09 11.97
C SER A 48 8.25 -0.28 10.97
N LEU A 49 7.62 -1.45 10.97
CA LEU A 49 6.45 -1.68 10.13
C LEU A 49 5.20 -0.95 10.64
N THR A 50 5.17 -0.54 11.91
CA THR A 50 4.11 0.35 12.44
C THR A 50 4.08 1.69 11.72
N THR A 51 5.25 2.24 11.40
CA THR A 51 5.37 3.56 10.76
C THR A 51 6.68 3.62 9.98
N THR A 52 6.57 3.62 8.66
CA THR A 52 7.72 3.79 7.77
C THR A 52 7.44 4.76 6.63
N TRP A 53 8.45 5.55 6.27
CA TRP A 53 8.39 6.56 5.22
C TRP A 53 8.49 5.98 3.81
N ASN A 54 9.04 4.78 3.68
CA ASN A 54 9.17 4.07 2.41
C ASN A 54 9.21 2.57 2.70
N PHE A 55 8.17 1.86 2.30
CA PHE A 55 8.12 0.41 2.40
C PHE A 55 8.34 -0.21 1.03
N ARG A 56 9.24 -1.19 0.94
CA ARG A 56 9.57 -1.86 -0.32
C ARG A 56 9.14 -3.31 -0.27
N LEU A 57 8.42 -3.76 -1.30
CA LEU A 57 8.18 -5.18 -1.56
C LEU A 57 9.10 -5.64 -2.69
N ASN A 58 9.96 -6.60 -2.39
CA ASN A 58 10.88 -7.17 -3.36
C ASN A 58 10.35 -8.51 -3.87
N PHE A 59 10.24 -8.61 -5.19
CA PHE A 59 9.73 -9.77 -5.87
C PHE A 59 10.87 -10.66 -6.36
N ARG A 60 10.61 -11.95 -6.52
CA ARG A 60 11.60 -12.95 -6.96
C ARG A 60 12.25 -12.61 -8.31
N ASN A 61 11.54 -11.94 -9.21
CA ASN A 61 12.04 -11.50 -10.52
C ASN A 61 12.88 -10.21 -10.46
N LEU A 62 13.35 -9.80 -9.26
CA LEU A 62 14.16 -8.61 -9.01
C LEU A 62 13.41 -7.29 -9.22
N VAL A 63 12.09 -7.32 -9.34
CA VAL A 63 11.25 -6.12 -9.32
C VAL A 63 11.02 -5.68 -7.88
N CYS A 64 11.00 -4.37 -7.65
CA CYS A 64 10.60 -3.79 -6.38
C CYS A 64 9.44 -2.81 -6.56
N ILE A 65 8.47 -2.88 -5.65
CA ILE A 65 7.40 -1.89 -5.54
C ILE A 65 7.60 -1.14 -4.22
N GLU A 66 7.77 0.17 -4.31
CA GLU A 66 7.79 1.08 -3.17
C GLU A 66 6.38 1.58 -2.85
N PHE A 67 6.12 1.70 -1.56
CA PHE A 67 4.92 2.27 -0.97
C PHE A 67 5.32 3.41 -0.06
N PHE A 68 4.70 4.56 -0.25
CA PHE A 68 4.78 5.69 0.66
C PHE A 68 3.45 6.43 0.61
N SER A 69 3.18 7.27 1.60
CA SER A 69 1.97 8.10 1.58
C SER A 69 2.31 9.50 1.09
N ARG A 70 1.34 10.17 0.49
CA ARG A 70 1.34 11.60 0.25
C ARG A 70 0.19 12.21 1.04
N ALA A 71 0.51 13.20 1.87
CA ALA A 71 -0.50 14.04 2.50
C ALA A 71 -0.99 15.07 1.47
N ASN A 72 -2.30 15.10 1.25
CA ASN A 72 -2.96 16.06 0.37
C ASN A 72 -3.82 17.00 1.22
N ALA A 73 -3.67 18.30 1.03
CA ALA A 73 -4.55 19.27 1.67
C ALA A 73 -5.94 19.22 1.02
N VAL A 74 -6.99 19.00 1.84
CA VAL A 74 -8.38 18.97 1.36
C VAL A 74 -9.05 20.32 1.58
N SER A 75 -9.04 20.82 2.82
CA SER A 75 -9.59 22.13 3.19
C SER A 75 -9.11 22.56 4.57
N GLY A 76 -8.62 23.80 4.72
CA GLY A 76 -8.17 24.30 6.01
C GLY A 76 -6.97 23.50 6.56
N TRP A 77 -7.15 22.86 7.71
CA TRP A 77 -6.14 22.01 8.37
C TRP A 77 -6.37 20.52 8.12
N ASP A 78 -7.36 20.16 7.30
CA ASP A 78 -7.68 18.77 7.01
C ASP A 78 -6.74 18.25 5.90
N GLU A 79 -6.02 17.19 6.23
CA GLU A 79 -5.12 16.46 5.33
C GLU A 79 -5.66 15.05 5.09
N THR A 80 -5.37 14.50 3.92
CA THR A 80 -5.72 13.12 3.56
C THR A 80 -4.51 12.38 3.02
N GLY A 81 -4.28 11.17 3.54
CA GLY A 81 -3.19 10.30 3.14
C GLY A 81 -3.55 9.44 1.93
N SER A 82 -2.86 9.62 0.81
CA SER A 82 -2.97 8.71 -0.33
C SER A 82 -1.70 7.86 -0.47
N ILE A 83 -1.84 6.53 -0.58
CA ILE A 83 -0.76 5.65 -0.98
C ILE A 83 -0.31 5.94 -2.40
N VAL A 84 1.00 6.05 -2.53
CA VAL A 84 1.72 6.13 -3.78
C VAL A 84 2.49 4.83 -3.97
N LEU A 85 2.33 4.24 -5.15
CA LEU A 85 3.09 3.11 -5.62
C LEU A 85 4.13 3.57 -6.62
N ARG A 86 5.35 3.08 -6.49
CA ARG A 86 6.42 3.31 -7.47
C ARG A 86 7.15 2.01 -7.74
N LEU A 87 7.42 1.72 -9.02
CA LEU A 87 8.36 0.68 -9.36
C LEU A 87 9.79 1.20 -9.13
N ALA A 88 10.57 0.50 -8.32
CA ALA A 88 11.98 0.80 -8.12
C ALA A 88 12.86 -0.21 -8.86
N ASP A 89 13.96 0.29 -9.41
CA ASP A 89 15.06 -0.53 -9.90
C ASP A 89 15.95 -0.91 -8.72
N VAL A 90 15.81 -2.15 -8.25
CA VAL A 90 16.56 -2.70 -7.10
C VAL A 90 18.07 -2.57 -7.31
N ALA A 91 18.55 -2.79 -8.54
CA ALA A 91 19.98 -2.79 -8.84
C ALA A 91 20.59 -1.38 -8.79
N ALA A 92 19.80 -0.35 -9.12
CA ALA A 92 20.26 1.03 -9.07
C ALA A 92 20.32 1.59 -7.63
N ASP A 93 19.46 1.10 -6.75
CA ASP A 93 19.23 1.68 -5.42
C ASP A 93 20.00 0.97 -4.29
N ASP A 94 20.11 -0.37 -4.34
CA ASP A 94 20.87 -1.15 -3.35
C ASP A 94 22.39 -0.95 -3.49
N ALA A 95 22.86 -0.63 -4.70
CA ALA A 95 24.28 -0.38 -4.94
C ALA A 95 24.82 0.89 -4.24
N ARG A 96 23.96 1.70 -3.60
CA ARG A 96 24.32 3.09 -3.24
C ARG A 96 24.21 3.55 -1.80
N SER A 97 23.56 2.88 -0.84
CA SER A 97 23.16 3.69 0.34
C SER A 97 23.27 3.09 1.74
N GLY A 98 23.14 1.78 1.96
CA GLY A 98 23.01 1.30 3.35
C GLY A 98 21.91 2.04 4.12
N VAL A 99 20.90 2.57 3.41
CA VAL A 99 19.78 3.33 3.97
C VAL A 99 18.63 2.41 4.34
N PHE A 100 18.51 1.26 3.68
CA PHE A 100 17.46 0.28 3.91
C PHE A 100 18.01 -0.96 4.61
N GLU A 101 17.22 -1.51 5.52
CA GLU A 101 17.37 -2.88 5.99
C GLU A 101 16.38 -3.77 5.23
N THR A 102 16.87 -4.93 4.76
CA THR A 102 16.07 -5.90 4.03
C THR A 102 15.88 -7.15 4.86
N ARG A 103 14.63 -7.61 4.96
CA ARG A 103 14.24 -8.80 5.73
C ARG A 103 13.54 -9.79 4.81
N LEU A 104 14.03 -11.03 4.81
CA LEU A 104 13.42 -12.13 4.06
C LEU A 104 12.07 -12.49 4.70
N ILE A 105 11.10 -12.84 3.85
CA ILE A 105 9.83 -13.43 4.30
C ILE A 105 9.72 -14.84 3.73
N SER A 106 8.99 -15.72 4.42
CA SER A 106 8.54 -16.96 3.78
C SER A 106 7.65 -16.55 2.60
N GLY A 107 8.10 -16.90 1.40
CA GLY A 107 7.56 -16.41 0.14
C GLY A 107 6.04 -16.26 0.13
N PHE A 108 5.56 -15.18 -0.48
CA PHE A 108 4.16 -14.79 -0.47
C PHE A 108 3.69 -14.68 -1.91
N ASN A 109 2.93 -15.67 -2.37
CA ASN A 109 2.37 -15.71 -3.72
C ASN A 109 1.02 -14.99 -3.71
N VAL A 110 0.97 -13.81 -4.31
CA VAL A 110 -0.24 -12.98 -4.28
C VAL A 110 -1.30 -13.58 -5.19
N ASP A 111 -2.41 -14.02 -4.60
CA ASP A 111 -3.59 -14.55 -5.27
C ASP A 111 -4.57 -13.42 -5.60
N SER A 112 -4.75 -12.46 -4.68
CA SER A 112 -5.59 -11.29 -4.95
C SER A 112 -5.07 -10.03 -4.30
N VAL A 113 -5.43 -8.89 -4.90
CA VAL A 113 -5.17 -7.56 -4.34
C VAL A 113 -6.48 -6.79 -4.27
N SER A 114 -6.68 -6.10 -3.16
CA SER A 114 -7.82 -5.22 -2.95
C SER A 114 -7.36 -3.86 -2.43
N LEU A 115 -8.06 -2.81 -2.83
CA LEU A 115 -7.91 -1.48 -2.24
C LEU A 115 -8.76 -1.40 -0.97
N LEU A 116 -8.17 -0.80 0.05
CA LEU A 116 -8.91 -0.26 1.19
C LEU A 116 -9.11 1.22 0.94
N VAL A 117 -10.34 1.70 1.08
CA VAL A 117 -10.64 3.12 0.96
C VAL A 117 -11.48 3.53 2.16
N TYR A 118 -11.01 4.53 2.90
CA TYR A 118 -11.81 5.23 3.88
C TYR A 118 -12.43 6.47 3.21
N GLN A 119 -13.74 6.62 3.38
CA GLN A 119 -14.50 7.72 2.82
C GLN A 119 -15.33 8.38 3.92
N GLU A 120 -15.18 9.69 4.07
CA GLU A 120 -15.94 10.52 4.99
C GLU A 120 -16.53 11.71 4.23
N ASP A 121 -17.81 12.03 4.46
CA ASP A 121 -18.51 13.15 3.82
C ASP A 121 -18.35 13.23 2.27
N GLN A 122 -18.34 12.06 1.63
CA GLN A 122 -18.13 11.86 0.19
C GLN A 122 -16.69 12.11 -0.32
N ILE A 123 -15.75 12.45 0.55
CA ILE A 123 -14.33 12.63 0.22
C ILE A 123 -13.59 11.33 0.53
N ASN A 124 -12.77 10.84 -0.41
CA ASN A 124 -11.85 9.74 -0.15
C ASN A 124 -10.67 10.30 0.64
N SER A 125 -10.52 9.83 1.88
CA SER A 125 -9.60 10.43 2.84
C SER A 125 -8.37 9.58 3.10
N GLU A 126 -8.47 8.26 2.91
CA GLU A 126 -7.32 7.38 3.08
C GLU A 126 -7.43 6.15 2.19
N CYS A 127 -6.29 5.68 1.70
CA CYS A 127 -6.23 4.41 0.98
C CYS A 127 -5.17 3.45 1.51
N GLY A 128 -5.47 2.18 1.33
CA GLY A 128 -4.65 1.03 1.69
C GLY A 128 -4.70 -0.01 0.57
N MET A 129 -3.86 -1.03 0.68
CA MET A 129 -3.87 -2.20 -0.16
C MET A 129 -3.79 -3.44 0.69
N ILE A 130 -4.60 -4.43 0.34
CA ILE A 130 -4.55 -5.78 0.90
C ILE A 130 -4.03 -6.72 -0.17
N PHE A 131 -2.97 -7.44 0.15
CA PHE A 131 -2.45 -8.57 -0.60
C PHE A 131 -2.91 -9.83 0.12
N ARG A 132 -3.49 -10.76 -0.63
CA ARG A 132 -3.90 -12.07 -0.09
C ARG A 132 -3.21 -13.18 -0.85
N GLU A 133 -2.70 -14.13 -0.12
CA GLU A 133 -2.21 -15.39 -0.66
C GLU A 133 -3.33 -16.44 -0.67
N LYS A 134 -3.22 -17.41 -1.58
CA LYS A 134 -4.16 -18.53 -1.75
C LYS A 134 -4.46 -19.30 -0.47
N TYR A 135 -3.50 -19.39 0.45
CA TYR A 135 -3.63 -20.14 1.71
C TYR A 135 -4.09 -19.27 2.89
N GLY A 136 -4.58 -18.05 2.63
CA GLY A 136 -5.20 -17.19 3.63
C GLY A 136 -4.24 -16.29 4.39
N ARG A 137 -2.95 -16.25 4.02
CA ARG A 137 -2.05 -15.19 4.51
C ARG A 137 -2.45 -13.86 3.92
N GLU A 138 -2.42 -12.82 4.74
CA GLU A 138 -2.81 -11.46 4.38
C GLU A 138 -1.69 -10.49 4.75
N MET A 139 -1.43 -9.54 3.86
CA MET A 139 -0.60 -8.39 4.12
C MET A 139 -1.40 -7.13 3.79
N ILE A 140 -1.43 -6.18 4.72
CA ILE A 140 -2.09 -4.89 4.55
C ILE A 140 -1.03 -3.80 4.58
N VAL A 141 -1.04 -2.92 3.59
CA VAL A 141 -0.27 -1.66 3.58
C VAL A 141 -1.28 -0.52 3.58
N ALA A 142 -1.28 0.31 4.61
CA ALA A 142 -2.20 1.44 4.75
C ALA A 142 -1.41 2.74 4.99
N ALA A 143 -2.03 3.91 4.80
CA ALA A 143 -1.40 5.15 5.25
C ALA A 143 -1.23 5.11 6.77
N GLY A 144 -0.07 5.58 7.23
CA GLY A 144 0.25 5.62 8.66
C GLY A 144 -0.19 6.94 9.29
N VAL A 145 -0.31 6.94 10.61
CA VAL A 145 -0.68 8.13 11.42
C VAL A 145 0.25 9.34 11.25
N SER A 146 1.50 9.12 10.79
CA SER A 146 2.43 10.22 10.50
C SER A 146 2.28 10.64 9.04
N PRO A 147 2.15 11.95 8.73
CA PRO A 147 1.92 12.43 7.36
C PRO A 147 3.01 11.95 6.42
N GLY A 148 2.69 11.15 5.40
CA GLY A 148 3.64 10.61 4.43
C GLY A 148 4.19 9.21 4.75
N SER A 149 3.86 8.67 5.93
CA SER A 149 4.21 7.30 6.32
C SER A 149 3.17 6.28 5.87
N VAL A 150 3.56 5.01 5.86
CA VAL A 150 2.69 3.85 5.75
C VAL A 150 2.82 2.95 6.99
N SER A 151 1.77 2.20 7.26
CA SER A 151 1.73 1.15 8.28
C SER A 151 1.47 -0.20 7.62
N ILE A 152 2.09 -1.25 8.12
CA ILE A 152 2.03 -2.60 7.53
C ILE A 152 1.52 -3.60 8.58
N CYS A 153 0.47 -4.34 8.22
CA CYS A 153 0.00 -5.51 8.96
C CYS A 153 0.38 -6.76 8.17
N ALA A 154 1.16 -7.65 8.76
CA ALA A 154 1.49 -8.94 8.14
C ALA A 154 1.76 -10.00 9.20
N ASP A 155 1.72 -11.27 8.84
CA ASP A 155 2.06 -12.38 9.75
C ASP A 155 3.52 -12.38 10.22
N PHE A 156 4.41 -11.73 9.45
CA PHE A 156 5.80 -11.48 9.83
C PHE A 156 6.00 -10.16 10.55
N SER A 157 4.97 -9.32 10.69
CA SER A 157 5.06 -8.10 11.51
C SER A 157 4.97 -8.49 12.98
N GLY A 158 6.02 -8.24 13.74
CA GLY A 158 5.99 -8.33 15.21
C GLY A 158 5.44 -7.06 15.87
N ASP A 159 5.15 -6.04 15.06
CA ASP A 159 4.80 -4.69 15.50
C ASP A 159 3.28 -4.47 15.54
N ILE A 160 2.84 -3.39 16.19
CA ILE A 160 1.44 -2.99 16.22
C ILE A 160 1.10 -2.32 14.89
N PHE A 161 0.08 -2.83 14.20
CA PHE A 161 -0.47 -2.15 13.03
C PHE A 161 -1.21 -0.87 13.45
N ALA A 162 -0.77 0.28 12.94
CA ALA A 162 -1.28 1.61 13.31
C ALA A 162 -1.61 2.46 12.05
N PRO A 163 -2.62 2.04 11.27
CA PRO A 163 -3.16 2.88 10.20
C PRO A 163 -3.75 4.17 10.76
N GLU A 164 -3.86 5.20 9.92
CA GLU A 164 -4.48 6.48 10.29
C GLU A 164 -5.95 6.30 10.73
N HIS A 165 -6.69 5.39 10.10
CA HIS A 165 -8.03 4.99 10.51
C HIS A 165 -8.15 3.51 10.87
N SER A 166 -9.16 3.16 11.68
CA SER A 166 -9.43 1.75 12.02
C SER A 166 -9.91 0.97 10.79
N LEU A 167 -9.38 -0.25 10.59
CA LEU A 167 -9.77 -1.14 9.47
C LEU A 167 -11.28 -1.36 9.33
N SER A 168 -12.05 -1.31 10.42
CA SER A 168 -13.51 -1.46 10.35
C SER A 168 -14.22 -0.33 9.61
N LYS A 169 -13.55 0.81 9.43
CA LYS A 169 -14.07 1.98 8.72
C LYS A 169 -13.81 1.93 7.21
N TYR A 170 -12.88 1.10 6.74
CA TYR A 170 -12.58 1.03 5.32
C TYR A 170 -13.61 0.17 4.58
N CYS A 171 -13.83 0.60 3.35
CA CYS A 171 -14.50 -0.14 2.31
C CYS A 171 -13.44 -0.87 1.49
N GLU A 172 -13.68 -2.16 1.22
CA GLU A 172 -12.81 -2.94 0.34
C GLU A 172 -13.34 -2.91 -1.09
N SER A 173 -12.44 -2.65 -2.05
CA SER A 173 -12.70 -2.71 -3.49
C SER A 173 -11.66 -3.61 -4.16
N HIS A 174 -12.08 -4.73 -4.73
CA HIS A 174 -11.18 -5.68 -5.39
C HIS A 174 -10.49 -5.05 -6.61
N LEU A 175 -9.17 -5.22 -6.70
CA LEU A 175 -8.38 -4.83 -7.88
C LEU A 175 -8.26 -5.95 -8.89
N PHE A 176 -7.97 -7.17 -8.41
CA PHE A 176 -7.91 -8.40 -9.21
C PHE A 176 -7.85 -9.67 -8.35
N ASN A 177 -8.13 -10.79 -9.02
CA ASN A 177 -7.82 -12.17 -8.65
C ASN A 177 -6.71 -12.74 -9.54
#